data_AF-A0A3D0WNN9-F1
#
_entry.id   AF-A0A3D0WNN9-F1
#
_cell.length_a   1.000
_cell.length_b   1.000
_cell.length_c   1.000
_cell.angle_alpha   90.00
_cell.angle_beta   90.00
_cell.angle_gamma   90.00
#
_symmetry.space_group_name_H-M   'P 1'
#
loop_
_entity.id
_entity.type
_entity.pdbx_description
1 polymer ?
#
loop_
_entity_poly.entity_id
_entity_poly.type
_entity_poly.pdbx_seq_one_letter_code
_entity_poly.pdbx_strand_id
1 'polypeptide(L)' 'YFSANPNGEAETVRVILKPKPRQRILQFEKDFSEIVIKGRGAMGNILTKADVHRIMLKQKG' A
#
# COMPACT_ATOMS: atom_id res chain seq x y z
N TYR A 1 7.89 -8.26 -15.80
CA TYR A 1 6.50 -8.64 -16.12
C TYR A 1 5.63 -7.43 -15.78
N PHE A 2 4.98 -6.82 -16.77
CA PHE A 2 4.09 -5.68 -16.59
C PHE A 2 2.65 -6.19 -16.64
N SER A 3 1.92 -6.15 -15.52
CA SER A 3 0.48 -6.43 -15.49
C SER A 3 -0.26 -5.10 -15.56
N ALA A 4 -0.89 -4.83 -16.70
CA ALA A 4 -1.79 -3.70 -16.86
C ALA A 4 -3.15 -4.09 -16.26
N ASN A 5 -3.35 -3.82 -14.98
CA ASN A 5 -4.66 -3.98 -14.36
C ASN A 5 -5.50 -2.77 -14.76
N PRO A 6 -6.63 -2.92 -15.48
CA PRO A 6 -7.56 -1.82 -15.72
C PRO A 6 -7.99 -1.28 -14.36
N ASN A 7 -8.12 0.04 -14.24
CA ASN A 7 -8.20 0.82 -12.99
C ASN A 7 -9.45 0.55 -12.10
N GLY A 8 -9.89 -0.70 -11.96
CA GLY A 8 -11.05 -1.16 -11.19
C GLY A 8 -10.84 -2.48 -10.43
N GLU A 9 -9.77 -3.24 -10.69
CA GLU A 9 -9.35 -4.39 -9.88
C GLU A 9 -8.26 -3.94 -8.90
N ALA A 10 -8.67 -3.13 -7.92
CA ALA A 10 -7.74 -2.61 -6.93
C ALA A 10 -7.39 -3.69 -5.89
N GLU A 11 -6.12 -4.04 -5.83
CA GLU A 11 -5.61 -4.94 -4.81
C GLU A 11 -5.68 -4.26 -3.43
N THR A 12 -6.17 -4.98 -2.43
CA THR A 12 -6.05 -4.55 -1.03
C THR A 12 -4.84 -5.21 -0.41
N VAL A 13 -3.95 -4.41 0.17
CA VAL A 13 -2.77 -4.91 0.89
C VAL A 13 -2.86 -4.62 2.37
N ARG A 14 -2.37 -5.57 3.16
CA ARG A 14 -2.18 -5.39 4.60
C ARG A 14 -0.72 -5.17 4.90
N VAL A 15 -0.41 -4.05 5.53
CA VAL A 15 0.94 -3.67 5.92
C VAL A 15 1.10 -3.87 7.42
N ILE A 16 2.11 -4.63 7.80
CA ILE A 16 2.50 -4.87 9.19
C ILE A 16 3.82 -4.13 9.42
N LEU A 17 3.85 -3.28 10.45
CA LEU A 17 4.99 -2.47 10.85
C LEU A 17 5.77 -3.13 11.97
N LYS A 18 7.06 -2.78 12.08
CA LYS A 18 7.87 -3.18 13.23
C LYS A 18 7.39 -2.45 14.49
N PRO A 19 7.24 -3.15 15.63
CA PRO A 19 6.85 -2.50 16.88
C PRO A 19 7.94 -1.52 17.34
N LYS A 20 7.53 -0.29 17.62
CA LYS A 20 8.37 0.75 18.24
C LYS A 20 7.60 1.40 19.40
N PRO A 21 8.26 1.87 20.47
CA PRO A 21 7.57 2.40 21.67
C PRO A 21 6.59 3.55 21.43
N ARG A 22 6.77 4.31 20.33
CA ARG A 22 5.89 5.44 19.95
C ARG A 22 4.93 5.11 18.80
N GLN A 23 4.96 3.88 18.30
CA GLN A 23 4.15 3.43 17.17
C GLN A 23 2.81 2.88 17.68
N ARG A 24 1.75 3.69 17.60
CA ARG A 24 0.40 3.27 18.03
C ARG A 24 -0.26 2.27 17.06
N ILE A 25 -0.02 2.44 15.77
CA ILE A 25 -0.58 1.59 14.72
C ILE A 25 0.50 0.61 14.26
N LEU A 26 0.29 -0.68 14.51
CA LEU A 26 1.21 -1.76 14.13
C LEU A 26 0.83 -2.43 12.82
N GLN A 27 -0.42 -2.31 12.41
CA GLN A 27 -0.91 -2.86 11.16
C GLN A 27 -2.04 -2.02 10.63
N PHE A 28 -2.12 -1.92 9.31
CA PHE A 28 -3.22 -1.26 8.62
C PHE A 28 -3.41 -1.88 7.25
N GLU A 29 -4.59 -1.66 6.68
CA GLU A 29 -4.92 -2.08 5.33
C GLU A 29 -4.95 -0.85 4.43
N LYS A 30 -4.51 -1.03 3.19
CA LYS A 30 -4.64 0.00 2.17
C LYS A 30 -5.29 -0.59 0.94
N ASP A 31 -6.40 0.04 0.57
CA ASP A 31 -7.03 -0.15 -0.72
C ASP A 31 -6.34 0.78 -1.74
N PHE A 32 -5.88 0.19 -2.84
CA PHE A 32 -5.28 0.92 -3.94
C PHE A 32 -6.31 1.58 -4.86
N SER A 33 -7.61 1.27 -4.73
CA SER A 33 -8.70 1.91 -5.48
C SER A 33 -8.80 3.40 -5.17
N GLU A 34 -8.52 3.76 -3.92
CA GLU A 34 -8.55 5.13 -3.42
C GLU A 34 -7.35 5.97 -3.89
N ILE A 35 -6.32 5.32 -4.45
CA ILE A 35 -5.11 6.04 -4.85
C ILE A 35 -5.31 6.64 -6.23
N VAL A 36 -5.28 7.97 -6.28
CA VAL A 36 -5.33 8.71 -7.55
C VAL A 36 -4.11 8.39 -8.40
N ILE A 37 -4.37 8.05 -9.67
CA ILE A 37 -3.34 7.85 -10.69
C ILE A 37 -2.75 9.21 -11.07
N LYS A 38 -1.46 9.39 -10.81
CA LYS A 38 -0.72 10.62 -11.11
C LYS A 38 -0.01 10.50 -12.46
N GLY A 39 0.30 11.63 -13.09
CA GLY A 39 1.03 11.69 -14.36
C GLY A 39 2.48 11.18 -14.26
N ARG A 40 3.13 10.97 -15.41
CA ARG A 40 4.45 10.31 -15.53
C ARG A 40 5.60 10.96 -14.73
N GLY A 41 5.52 12.26 -14.43
CA GLY A 41 6.52 12.98 -13.63
C GLY A 41 6.34 12.85 -12.11
N ALA A 42 5.36 12.06 -11.65
CA ALA A 42 5.06 11.98 -10.22
C ALA A 42 6.07 11.10 -9.46
N MET A 43 6.52 11.58 -8.31
CA MET A 43 7.44 10.88 -7.41
C MET A 43 6.83 9.64 -6.72
N GLY A 44 5.51 9.44 -6.85
CA GLY A 44 4.76 8.35 -6.22
C GLY A 44 4.00 8.77 -4.95
N ASN A 45 3.48 7.78 -4.22
CA ASN A 45 2.76 7.97 -2.96
C ASN A 45 3.52 7.29 -1.82
N ILE A 46 3.81 8.02 -0.75
CA ILE A 46 4.42 7.46 0.45
C ILE A 46 3.30 6.96 1.37
N LEU A 47 3.19 5.63 1.50
CA LEU A 47 2.16 5.01 2.33
C LEU A 47 2.47 5.10 3.83
N THR A 48 3.74 4.95 4.20
CA THR A 48 4.20 5.10 5.58
C THR A 48 5.70 5.40 5.62
N LYS A 49 6.13 6.16 6.62
CA LYS A 49 7.56 6.39 6.93
C LYS A 49 8.09 5.41 8.00
N ALA A 50 7.21 4.56 8.56
CA ALA A 50 7.59 3.59 9.57
C ALA A 50 8.22 2.35 8.94
N ASP A 51 9.07 1.67 9.72
CA ASP A 51 9.74 0.45 9.25
C ASP A 51 8.71 -0.66 9.05
N VAL A 52 8.64 -1.16 7.82
CA VAL A 52 7.74 -2.25 7.47
C VAL A 52 8.37 -3.58 7.89
N HIS A 53 7.58 -4.43 8.54
CA HIS A 53 7.96 -5.80 8.86
C HIS A 53 7.54 -6.76 7.74
N ARG A 54 6.28 -6.69 7.30
CA ARG A 54 5.72 -7.56 6.26
C ARG A 54 4.58 -6.86 5.52
N ILE A 55 4.46 -7.15 4.22
CA ILE A 55 3.31 -6.77 3.40
C ILE A 55 2.62 -8.06 2.96
N MET A 56 1.30 -8.13 3.08
CA MET A 56 0.49 -9.27 2.66
C MET A 56 -0.55 -8.81 1.65
N LEU A 57 -0.67 -9.53 0.54
CA LEU A 57 -1.77 -9.35 -0.38
C LEU A 57 -3.03 -9.95 0.25
N LYS A 58 -4.04 -9.11 0.49
CA LYS A 58 -5.30 -9.58 1.11
C LYS A 58 -6.30 -10.01 0.04
N GLN A 59 -6.37 -9.25 -1.04
CA GLN A 59 -7.26 -9.54 -2.15
C GLN A 59 -6.59 -9.12 -3.45
N LYS A 60 -6.61 -10.04 -4.41
CA LYS A 60 -6.29 -9.73 -5.80
C LYS A 60 -7.62 -9.47 -6.51
N GLY A 61 -7.70 -8.38 -7.27
CA GLY A 61 -8.80 -8.18 -8.20
C GLY A 61 -8.77 -9.25 -9.28
#